data_AF-A0A4S2GEP0-F1
#
_entry.id   AF-A0A4S2GEP0-F1
#
_cell.length_a   1.000
_cell.length_b   1.000
_cell.length_c   1.000
_cell.angle_alpha   90.00
_cell.angle_beta   90.00
_cell.angle_gamma   90.00
#
_symmetry.space_group_name_H-M   'P 1'
#
loop_
_entity.id
_entity.type
_entity.pdbx_description
1 polymer ?
#
loop_
_entity_poly.entity_id
_entity_poly.type
_entity_poly.pdbx_seq_one_letter_code
_entity_poly.pdbx_strand_id
1 'polypeptide(L)'
;MEKQLTFNKDPKGYYSAEFISTGNAAVQICRAAGATLRVLAAIGNLPPIPIVKFGDDSPKDLIFEIGIYAGVKVSIVSYSEVTDARMIES
;
A
#
# COMPACT_ATOMS: atom_id res chain seq x y z
N MET A 1 9.22 11.55 -8.14
CA MET A 1 10.31 10.53 -8.13
C MET A 1 9.69 9.14 -8.11
N GLU A 2 10.19 8.20 -8.93
CA GLU A 2 9.72 6.80 -8.90
C GLU A 2 10.49 5.99 -7.85
N LYS A 3 9.77 5.16 -7.09
CA LYS A 3 10.30 4.30 -6.03
C LYS A 3 9.66 2.91 -6.10
N GLN A 4 10.50 1.87 -6.14
CA GLN A 4 10.05 0.50 -5.99
C GLN A 4 9.61 0.23 -4.54
N LEU A 5 8.47 -0.43 -4.36
CA LEU A 5 8.01 -0.92 -3.06
C LEU A 5 8.28 -2.42 -2.95
N THR A 6 8.99 -2.81 -1.89
CA THR A 6 9.24 -4.22 -1.57
C THR A 6 8.21 -4.72 -0.57
N PHE A 7 7.49 -5.77 -0.93
CA PHE A 7 6.50 -6.39 -0.08
C PHE A 7 7.09 -7.63 0.60
N ASN A 8 6.86 -7.77 1.90
CA ASN A 8 7.26 -8.93 2.68
C ASN A 8 6.02 -9.72 3.10
N LYS A 9 6.12 -11.04 3.04
CA LYS A 9 5.05 -11.92 3.53
C LYS A 9 5.11 -12.03 5.05
N ASP A 10 4.01 -11.71 5.71
CA ASP A 10 3.86 -11.86 7.16
C ASP A 10 3.49 -13.30 7.56
N PRO A 11 3.56 -13.66 8.85
CA PRO A 11 3.20 -15.00 9.32
C PRO A 11 1.72 -15.37 9.12
N LYS A 12 0.85 -14.41 8.85
CA LYS A 12 -0.58 -14.62 8.55
C LYS A 12 -0.83 -14.83 7.05
N GLY A 13 0.22 -14.74 6.23
CA GLY A 13 0.17 -14.92 4.79
C GLY A 13 -0.14 -13.65 3.99
N TYR A 14 -0.22 -12.49 4.64
CA TYR A 14 -0.43 -11.20 3.96
C TYR A 14 0.90 -10.62 3.50
N TYR A 15 0.86 -9.82 2.44
CA TYR A 15 2.02 -9.14 1.89
C TYR A 15 1.97 -7.67 2.26
N SER A 16 3.00 -7.14 2.92
CA SER A 16 3.02 -5.75 3.36
C SER A 16 4.30 -5.00 2.99
N ALA A 17 4.12 -3.72 2.69
CA ALA A 17 5.19 -2.75 2.51
C ALA A 17 4.90 -1.53 3.38
N GLU A 18 5.94 -0.95 3.98
CA GLU A 18 5.84 0.27 4.78
C GLU A 18 6.74 1.36 4.21
N PHE A 19 6.29 2.61 4.29
CA PHE A 19 7.08 3.78 3.94
C PHE A 19 6.62 5.01 4.72
N ILE A 20 7.47 6.04 4.76
CA ILE A 20 7.09 7.37 5.26
C ILE A 20 6.62 8.19 4.07
N SER A 21 5.42 8.75 4.15
CA SER A 21 4.88 9.62 3.10
C SER A 21 5.74 10.87 2.94
N THR A 22 5.98 11.28 1.69
CA THR A 22 6.57 12.57 1.32
C THR A 22 5.50 13.58 0.88
N GLY A 23 4.23 13.18 0.85
CA GLY A 23 3.10 13.99 0.36
C GLY A 23 2.17 13.16 -0.52
N ASN A 24 1.71 13.76 -1.63
CA ASN A 24 0.87 13.08 -2.60
C ASN A 24 1.70 12.10 -3.43
N ALA A 25 1.21 10.87 -3.54
CA ALA A 25 1.82 9.83 -4.36
C ALA A 25 0.78 9.03 -5.14
N ALA A 26 1.12 8.64 -6.36
CA ALA A 26 0.41 7.62 -7.11
C ALA A 26 1.08 6.27 -6.87
N VAL A 27 0.30 5.21 -6.68
CA VAL A 27 0.78 3.85 -6.44
C VAL A 27 0.21 2.94 -7.51
N GLN A 28 1.08 2.16 -8.15
CA GLN A 28 0.73 1.05 -9.01
C GLN A 28 1.13 -0.25 -8.33
N ILE A 29 0.22 -1.21 -8.26
CA ILE A 29 0.43 -2.53 -7.66
C ILE A 29 -0.09 -3.62 -8.60
N CYS A 30 0.78 -4.58 -8.92
CA CYS A 30 0.47 -5.80 -9.66
C CYS A 30 0.50 -6.98 -8.69
N ARG A 31 -0.52 -7.84 -8.76
CA ARG A 31 -0.69 -8.98 -7.84
C ARG A 31 -0.91 -10.28 -8.61
N ALA A 32 -0.62 -11.40 -7.95
CA ALA A 32 -0.85 -12.73 -8.51
C ALA A 32 -2.34 -13.00 -8.80
N ALA A 33 -3.25 -12.43 -7.99
CA ALA A 33 -4.69 -12.52 -8.16
C ALA A 33 -5.42 -11.31 -7.55
N GLY A 34 -6.68 -11.09 -7.95
CA GLY A 34 -7.58 -10.15 -7.28
C GLY A 34 -7.86 -10.60 -5.84
N ALA A 35 -7.80 -9.67 -4.90
CA ALA A 35 -8.02 -9.91 -3.47
C ALA A 35 -8.13 -8.57 -2.72
N THR A 36 -8.46 -8.59 -1.43
CA THR A 36 -8.40 -7.37 -0.60
C THR A 36 -7.02 -6.71 -0.64
N LEU A 37 -7.01 -5.37 -0.73
CA LEU A 37 -5.84 -4.53 -0.47
C LEU A 37 -6.24 -3.35 0.44
N ARG A 38 -5.42 -3.09 1.46
CA ARG A 38 -5.65 -2.03 2.43
C ARG A 38 -4.45 -1.12 2.50
N VAL A 39 -4.69 0.18 2.55
CA VAL A 39 -3.69 1.18 2.88
C VAL A 39 -4.04 1.74 4.24
N LEU A 40 -3.08 1.67 5.15
CA LEU A 40 -3.19 2.13 6.52
C LEU A 40 -2.24 3.30 6.73
N ALA A 41 -2.63 4.26 7.57
CA ALA A 41 -1.79 5.37 7.98
C ALA A 41 -1.68 5.44 9.50
N ALA A 42 -0.49 5.73 10.01
CA ALA A 42 -0.21 5.89 11.43
C ALA A 42 0.59 7.17 11.70
N ILE A 43 0.22 7.89 12.76
CA ILE A 43 0.88 9.12 13.20
C ILE A 43 1.42 8.89 14.62
N GLY A 44 2.74 8.98 14.79
CA GLY A 44 3.40 8.71 16.07
C GLY A 44 3.04 7.32 16.61
N ASN A 45 2.55 7.26 17.85
CA ASN A 45 2.16 6.02 18.53
C ASN A 45 0.65 5.71 18.43
N LEU A 46 -0.09 6.44 17.59
CA LEU A 46 -1.52 6.19 17.42
C LEU A 46 -1.76 4.90 16.62
N PRO A 47 -2.85 4.17 16.91
CA PRO A 47 -3.24 3.02 16.10
C PRO A 47 -3.42 3.40 14.62
N PRO A 48 -2.99 2.53 13.68
CA PRO A 48 -3.16 2.79 12.25
C PRO A 48 -4.65 2.82 11.85
N ILE A 49 -5.01 3.75 10.98
CA ILE A 49 -6.36 3.87 10.41
C ILE A 49 -6.35 3.52 8.91
N PRO A 50 -7.42 2.91 8.37
CA PRO A 50 -7.53 2.68 6.94
C PRO A 50 -7.81 3.98 6.19
N ILE A 51 -7.06 4.24 5.12
CA ILE A 51 -7.23 5.41 4.25
C ILE A 51 -7.64 5.05 2.82
N VAL A 52 -7.30 3.86 2.36
CA VAL A 52 -7.75 3.29 1.08
C VAL A 52 -8.08 1.81 1.29
N LYS A 53 -9.17 1.34 0.70
CA LYS A 53 -9.59 -0.06 0.78
C LYS A 53 -10.15 -0.54 -0.56
N PHE A 54 -9.58 -1.63 -1.05
CA PHE A 54 -10.10 -2.43 -2.15
C PHE A 54 -10.60 -3.77 -1.61
N GLY A 55 -11.80 -4.17 -2.02
CA GLY A 55 -12.44 -5.41 -1.58
C GLY A 55 -11.87 -6.67 -2.24
N ASP A 56 -12.46 -7.81 -1.88
CA ASP A 56 -12.06 -9.13 -2.40
C ASP A 56 -12.32 -9.28 -3.91
N ASP A 57 -13.25 -8.51 -4.45
CA ASP A 57 -13.61 -8.41 -5.86
C ASP A 57 -12.69 -7.48 -6.67
N SER A 58 -11.69 -6.87 -6.03
CA SER A 58 -10.82 -5.91 -6.73
C SER A 58 -9.96 -6.58 -7.81
N PRO A 59 -9.75 -5.90 -8.96
CA PRO A 59 -8.87 -6.40 -10.02
C PRO A 59 -7.46 -6.66 -9.51
N LYS A 60 -6.76 -7.66 -10.07
CA LYS A 60 -5.40 -8.01 -9.63
C LYS A 60 -4.41 -6.83 -9.70
N ASP A 61 -4.54 -5.98 -10.72
CA ASP A 61 -3.70 -4.80 -10.93
C ASP A 61 -4.49 -3.56 -10.52
N LEU A 62 -3.87 -2.69 -9.72
CA LEU A 62 -4.48 -1.48 -9.20
C LEU A 62 -3.56 -0.28 -9.39
N ILE A 63 -4.16 0.87 -9.71
CA ILE A 63 -3.52 2.18 -9.67
C ILE A 63 -4.40 3.08 -8.82
N PHE A 64 -3.81 3.76 -7.83
CA PHE A 64 -4.55 4.64 -6.92
C PHE A 64 -3.65 5.72 -6.33
N GLU A 65 -4.27 6.78 -5.81
CA GLU A 65 -3.56 7.87 -5.16
C GLU A 65 -3.59 7.72 -3.64
N ILE A 66 -2.50 8.15 -3.00
CA ILE A 66 -2.39 8.35 -1.56
C ILE A 66 -2.10 9.83 -1.35
N GLY A 67 -3.12 10.57 -0.91
CA GLY A 67 -2.97 11.96 -0.49
C GLY A 67 -2.88 12.05 1.03
N ILE A 68 -1.67 12.04 1.59
CA ILE A 68 -1.46 12.17 3.03
C ILE A 68 -0.25 13.05 3.34
N TYR A 69 -0.29 13.73 4.49
CA TYR A 69 0.78 14.62 4.91
C TYR A 69 2.14 13.93 4.97
N ALA A 70 3.19 14.68 4.63
CA ALA A 70 4.56 14.22 4.75
C ALA A 70 4.89 13.84 6.21
N GLY A 71 5.69 12.80 6.39
CA GLY A 71 6.07 12.28 7.71
C GLY A 71 5.10 11.26 8.32
N VAL A 72 3.96 11.00 7.69
CA VAL A 72 3.01 9.95 8.15
C VAL A 72 3.49 8.57 7.68
N LYS A 73 3.50 7.58 8.59
CA LYS A 73 3.82 6.19 8.22
C LYS A 73 2.64 5.57 7.49
N VAL A 74 2.91 5.01 6.32
CA VAL A 74 1.93 4.31 5.50
C VAL A 74 2.31 2.83 5.40
N SER A 75 1.32 1.96 5.57
CA SER A 75 1.47 0.51 5.36
C SER A 75 0.46 0.07 4.31
N ILE A 76 0.94 -0.56 3.24
CA ILE A 76 0.08 -1.22 2.23
C ILE A 76 0.07 -2.70 2.54
N VAL A 77 -1.12 -3.30 2.64
CA VAL A 77 -1.34 -4.71 2.97
C VAL A 77 -2.18 -5.36 1.88
N SER A 78 -1.61 -6.33 1.17
CA SER A 78 -2.27 -7.12 0.13
C SER A 78 -2.54 -8.54 0.61
N TYR A 79 -3.72 -9.07 0.30
CA TYR A 79 -4.11 -10.44 0.61
C TYR A 79 -3.73 -11.43 -0.51
N SER A 80 -3.12 -10.93 -1.57
CA SER A 80 -2.51 -11.69 -2.66
C SER A 80 -1.05 -11.28 -2.82
N GLU A 81 -0.22 -12.18 -3.35
CA GLU A 81 1.20 -11.93 -3.60
C GLU A 81 1.37 -10.72 -4.52
N VAL A 82 2.24 -9.80 -4.12
CA VAL A 82 2.58 -8.61 -4.89
C VAL A 82 3.79 -8.94 -5.77
N THR A 83 3.60 -8.89 -7.08
CA THR A 83 4.63 -9.26 -8.06
C THR A 83 5.39 -8.04 -8.59
N ASP A 84 4.76 -6.87 -8.59
CA ASP A 84 5.40 -5.58 -8.84
C ASP A 84 4.65 -4.48 -8.08
N ALA A 85 5.36 -3.49 -7.56
CA ALA A 85 4.75 -2.34 -6.91
C ALA A 85 5.64 -1.12 -6.96
N ARG A 86 5.08 -0.01 -7.45
CA ARG A 86 5.81 1.24 -7.66
C ARG A 86 5.01 2.41 -7.13
N MET A 87 5.73 3.39 -6.63
CA MET A 87 5.19 4.64 -6.15
C MET A 87 5.84 5.79 -6.91
N ILE A 88 5.00 6.71 -7.38
CA ILE A 88 5.42 7.94 -8.05
C ILE A 88 5.04 9.08 -7.12
N GLU A 89 6.06 9.64 -6.47
CA GLU A 89 5.92 10.81 -5.60
C GLU A 89 5.93 12.08 -6.46
N SER A 90 5.11 13.08 -6.07
CA SER A 90 5.10 14.41 -6.70
C SER A 90 6.36 15.21 -6.38
#